data_AF-A0A516GUE7-F1
#
_entry.id   AF-A0A516GUE7-F1
#
_cell.length_a   1.000
_cell.length_b   1.000
_cell.length_c   1.000
_cell.angle_alpha   90.00
_cell.angle_beta   90.00
_cell.angle_gamma   90.00
#
_symmetry.space_group_name_H-M   'P 1'
#
loop_
_entity.id
_entity.type
_entity.pdbx_description
1 polymer ?
#
loop_
_entity_poly.entity_id
_entity_poly.type
_entity_poly.pdbx_seq_one_letter_code
_entity_poly.pdbx_strand_id
1 'polypeptide(L)'
;MQGSSFVPLIKEPNREWKTAAFSQFHRRPNHAADGNRYMGYSINTKSYHYIEWYEWNHTTGTRGDFKNAELYDRVNDPYETVNIADETAQNEIVKQLSKQLAAGWKNAKPNLNKS
;
A
#
# COMPACT_ATOMS: atom_id res chain seq x y z
N MET A 1 5.78 3.26 -17.99
CA MET A 1 6.00 1.85 -17.58
C MET A 1 6.58 1.86 -16.17
N GLN A 2 5.81 1.48 -15.14
CA GLN A 2 6.11 1.74 -13.72
C GLN A 2 6.53 0.48 -12.93
N GLY A 3 6.80 -0.64 -13.62
CA GLY A 3 7.33 -1.86 -13.02
C GLY A 3 8.85 -1.94 -13.20
N SER A 4 9.60 -2.07 -12.11
CA SER A 4 11.00 -2.54 -12.19
C SER A 4 10.96 -4.03 -12.54
N SER A 5 11.68 -4.44 -13.59
CA SER A 5 11.73 -5.83 -14.04
C SER A 5 12.11 -6.79 -12.91
N PHE A 6 11.36 -7.88 -12.77
CA PHE A 6 11.54 -8.96 -11.76
C PHE A 6 12.73 -9.89 -12.09
N VAL A 7 13.36 -9.73 -13.25
CA VAL A 7 14.44 -10.60 -13.75
C VAL A 7 15.61 -10.82 -12.77
N PRO A 8 16.04 -9.85 -11.93
CA PRO A 8 17.16 -10.09 -11.02
C PRO A 8 16.83 -11.00 -9.82
N LEU A 9 15.56 -11.04 -9.38
CA LEU A 9 15.11 -11.91 -8.28
C LEU A 9 15.09 -13.40 -8.66
N ILE A 10 14.96 -13.70 -9.95
CA ILE A 10 15.07 -15.07 -10.46
C ILE A 10 16.52 -15.58 -10.36
N LYS A 11 17.50 -14.68 -10.42
CA LYS A 11 18.93 -15.03 -10.35
C LYS A 11 19.48 -15.04 -8.93
N GLU A 12 18.94 -14.23 -8.03
CA GLU A 12 19.41 -14.11 -6.64
C GLU A 12 18.21 -13.94 -5.67
N PRO A 13 17.59 -15.05 -5.22
CA PRO A 13 16.37 -14.99 -4.40
C PRO A 13 16.56 -14.37 -3.01
N ASN A 14 17.80 -14.32 -2.51
CA ASN A 14 18.13 -13.78 -1.18
C ASN A 14 18.61 -12.31 -1.20
N ARG A 15 18.55 -11.62 -2.35
CA ARG A 15 19.00 -10.23 -2.46
C ARG A 15 18.08 -9.28 -1.72
N GLU A 16 18.63 -8.39 -0.90
CA GLU A 16 17.87 -7.27 -0.34
C GLU A 16 17.33 -6.39 -1.48
N TRP A 17 16.00 -6.38 -1.63
CA TRP A 17 15.32 -5.72 -2.74
C TRP A 17 14.57 -4.47 -2.24
N LYS A 18 13.24 -4.50 -2.17
CA LYS A 18 12.44 -3.38 -1.69
C LYS A 18 11.93 -3.71 -0.30
N THR A 19 12.07 -2.77 0.62
CA THR A 19 11.53 -2.88 1.99
C THR A 19 10.01 -2.86 2.02
N ALA A 20 9.38 -2.38 0.94
CA ALA A 20 7.95 -2.35 0.75
C ALA A 20 7.55 -2.48 -0.73
N ALA A 21 6.43 -3.14 -1.00
CA ALA A 21 5.75 -3.14 -2.30
C ALA A 21 4.57 -2.17 -2.27
N PHE A 22 4.39 -1.40 -3.34
CA PHE A 22 3.31 -0.41 -3.44
C PHE A 22 2.37 -0.80 -4.57
N SER A 23 1.08 -0.64 -4.35
CA SER A 23 0.06 -0.89 -5.38
C SER A 23 -1.02 0.18 -5.34
N GLN A 24 -1.62 0.44 -6.49
CA GLN A 24 -2.76 1.34 -6.63
C GLN A 24 -3.88 0.61 -7.34
N PHE A 25 -5.08 0.66 -6.78
CA PHE A 25 -6.24 -0.06 -7.30
C PHE A 25 -7.46 0.83 -7.35
N HIS A 26 -8.09 0.86 -8.52
CA HIS A 26 -9.33 1.59 -8.74
C HIS A 26 -10.51 0.67 -8.43
N ARG A 27 -11.31 1.01 -7.42
CA ARG A 27 -12.62 0.36 -7.22
C ARG A 27 -13.64 1.02 -8.13
N ARG A 28 -14.13 0.24 -9.10
CA ARG A 28 -15.15 0.65 -10.06
C ARG A 28 -16.53 0.73 -9.38
N PRO A 29 -17.42 1.61 -9.85
CA PRO A 29 -18.68 1.94 -9.16
C PRO A 29 -19.65 0.75 -9.06
N ASN A 30 -19.51 -0.29 -9.88
CA ASN A 30 -20.34 -1.50 -9.80
C ASN A 30 -20.14 -2.30 -8.49
N HIS A 31 -19.19 -1.93 -7.63
CA HIS A 31 -18.93 -2.56 -6.33
C HIS A 31 -19.12 -1.60 -5.14
N ALA A 32 -19.59 -0.38 -5.38
CA ALA A 32 -19.87 0.60 -4.34
C ALA A 32 -21.37 0.89 -4.31
N ALA A 33 -22.01 0.68 -3.15
CA ALA A 33 -23.46 0.80 -2.99
C ALA A 33 -24.00 2.23 -3.23
N ASP A 34 -23.11 3.22 -3.27
CA ASP A 34 -23.38 4.65 -3.48
C ASP A 34 -23.11 5.13 -4.92
N GLY A 35 -22.59 4.26 -5.80
CA GLY A 35 -22.17 4.63 -7.16
C GLY A 35 -20.89 5.46 -7.23
N ASN A 36 -20.20 5.67 -6.10
CA ASN A 36 -18.96 6.43 -6.05
C ASN A 36 -17.76 5.58 -6.47
N ARG A 37 -16.69 6.28 -6.85
CA ARG A 37 -15.42 5.67 -7.25
C ARG A 37 -14.40 5.90 -6.16
N TYR A 38 -13.61 4.87 -5.91
CA TYR A 38 -12.59 4.90 -4.88
C TYR A 38 -11.24 4.51 -5.46
N MET A 39 -10.20 5.15 -4.96
CA MET A 39 -8.82 4.78 -5.20
C MET A 39 -8.22 4.23 -3.91
N GLY A 40 -7.79 2.98 -3.96
CA GLY A 40 -7.01 2.38 -2.90
C GLY A 40 -5.52 2.48 -3.23
N TYR A 41 -4.74 2.91 -2.24
CA TYR A 41 -3.28 2.89 -2.27
C TYR A 41 -2.80 1.95 -1.19
N SER A 42 -1.96 0.98 -1.53
CA SER A 42 -1.42 0.05 -0.54
C SER A 42 0.08 0.01 -0.48
N ILE A 43 0.55 -0.33 0.71
CA ILE A 43 1.93 -0.66 1.02
C ILE A 43 1.95 -2.03 1.72
N ASN A 44 2.71 -2.95 1.14
CA ASN A 44 2.99 -4.27 1.68
C ASN A 44 4.41 -4.28 2.21
N THR A 45 4.55 -4.42 3.52
CA THR A 45 5.83 -4.60 4.22
C THR A 45 6.02 -6.06 4.64
N LYS A 46 7.13 -6.39 5.28
CA LYS A 46 7.34 -7.76 5.82
C LYS A 46 6.31 -8.14 6.88
N SER A 47 5.85 -7.17 7.68
CA SER A 47 4.99 -7.43 8.85
C SER A 47 3.55 -7.01 8.65
N TYR A 48 3.29 -6.05 7.76
CA TYR A 48 1.97 -5.44 7.62
C TYR A 48 1.57 -5.22 6.17
N HIS A 49 0.27 -5.39 5.89
CA HIS A 49 -0.39 -4.90 4.69
C HIS A 49 -1.25 -3.70 5.09
N TYR A 50 -0.92 -2.52 4.56
CA TYR A 50 -1.65 -1.29 4.85
C TYR A 50 -2.24 -0.70 3.58
N ILE A 51 -3.49 -0.24 3.66
CA ILE A 51 -4.28 0.26 2.54
C ILE A 51 -4.97 1.57 2.97
N GLU A 52 -4.89 2.59 2.13
CA GLU A 52 -5.67 3.82 2.27
C GLU A 52 -6.65 3.99 1.11
N TRP A 53 -7.90 4.25 1.45
CA TRP A 53 -8.98 4.49 0.51
C TRP A 53 -9.31 5.97 0.44
N TYR A 54 -9.36 6.49 -0.78
CA TYR A 54 -9.74 7.86 -1.07
C TYR A 54 -10.87 7.89 -2.09
N GLU A 55 -11.66 8.96 -2.08
CA GLU A 55 -12.56 9.25 -3.18
C GLU A 55 -11.78 9.49 -4.48
N TRP A 56 -12.40 9.14 -5.60
CA TRP A 56 -11.80 9.29 -6.91
C TRP A 56 -12.73 10.02 -7.88
N ASN A 57 -12.33 11.21 -8.30
CA ASN A 57 -13.02 11.93 -9.35
C ASN A 57 -12.51 11.45 -10.72
N HIS A 58 -13.34 10.68 -11.42
CA HIS A 58 -13.00 10.18 -12.76
C HIS A 58 -13.01 11.22 -13.88
N THR A 59 -13.64 12.37 -13.66
CA THR A 59 -13.77 13.45 -14.65
C THR A 59 -12.49 14.28 -14.66
N THR A 60 -11.95 14.58 -13.48
CA THR A 60 -10.70 15.33 -13.33
C THR A 60 -9.48 14.42 -13.22
N GLY A 61 -9.67 13.12 -12.94
CA GLY A 61 -8.58 12.17 -12.71
C GLY A 61 -7.82 12.45 -11.42
N THR A 62 -8.50 13.01 -10.40
CA THR A 62 -7.87 13.45 -9.15
C THR A 62 -8.38 12.67 -7.95
N ARG A 63 -7.47 12.43 -7.01
CA ARG A 63 -7.78 11.92 -5.67
C ARG A 63 -8.54 12.98 -4.87
N GLY A 64 -9.65 12.58 -4.27
CA GLY A 64 -10.45 13.40 -3.35
C GLY A 64 -10.13 13.09 -1.89
N ASP A 65 -11.15 13.15 -1.05
CA ASP A 65 -11.00 13.03 0.39
C ASP A 65 -10.63 11.61 0.83
N PHE A 66 -9.93 11.53 1.97
CA PHE A 66 -9.67 10.27 2.65
C PHE A 66 -10.98 9.68 3.18
N LYS A 67 -11.17 8.37 2.99
CA LYS A 67 -12.40 7.68 3.38
C LYS A 67 -12.18 6.66 4.47
N ASN A 68 -11.17 5.81 4.31
CA ASN A 68 -10.84 4.83 5.33
C ASN A 68 -9.41 4.30 5.18
N ALA A 69 -8.90 3.67 6.22
CA ALA A 69 -7.67 2.90 6.19
C ALA A 69 -7.92 1.45 6.63
N GLU A 70 -7.10 0.55 6.11
CA GLU A 70 -7.06 -0.86 6.52
C GLU A 70 -5.63 -1.24 6.85
N LEU A 71 -5.46 -1.99 7.93
CA LEU A 71 -4.18 -2.52 8.38
C LEU A 71 -4.39 -4.00 8.72
N TYR A 72 -3.58 -4.87 8.14
CA TYR A 72 -3.57 -6.29 8.41
C TYR A 72 -2.18 -6.72 8.89
N ASP A 73 -2.13 -7.48 9.97
CA ASP A 73 -0.90 -8.10 10.48
C ASP A 73 -0.59 -9.36 9.68
N ARG A 74 0.42 -9.31 8.81
CA ARG A 74 0.78 -10.44 7.94
C ARG A 74 1.49 -11.57 8.69
N VAL A 75 1.97 -11.33 9.90
CA VAL A 75 2.67 -12.33 10.71
C VAL A 75 1.67 -13.16 11.49
N ASN A 76 0.71 -12.50 12.13
CA ASN A 76 -0.27 -13.14 13.00
C ASN A 76 -1.58 -13.48 12.29
N ASP A 77 -1.90 -12.80 11.19
CA ASP A 77 -3.10 -13.02 10.36
C ASP A 77 -2.71 -13.14 8.87
N PRO A 78 -2.10 -14.27 8.48
CA PRO A 78 -1.65 -14.48 7.10
C PRO A 78 -2.78 -14.50 6.07
N TYR A 79 -4.04 -14.61 6.52
CA TYR A 79 -5.23 -14.59 5.68
C TYR A 79 -5.90 -13.21 5.59
N GLU A 80 -5.33 -12.18 6.24
CA GLU A 80 -5.81 -10.79 6.19
C GLU A 80 -7.32 -10.68 6.48
N THR A 81 -7.75 -11.35 7.55
CA THR A 81 -9.15 -11.46 7.98
C THR A 81 -9.58 -10.35 8.93
N VAL A 82 -8.64 -9.71 9.65
CA VAL A 82 -8.92 -8.72 10.68
C VAL A 82 -8.29 -7.37 10.33
N ASN A 83 -9.13 -6.36 10.11
CA ASN A 83 -8.67 -4.98 10.00
C ASN A 83 -8.40 -4.39 11.39
N ILE A 84 -7.13 -4.08 11.68
CA ILE A 84 -6.66 -3.51 12.94
C ILE A 84 -6.28 -2.02 12.84
N ALA A 85 -6.67 -1.33 11.76
CA ALA A 85 -6.30 0.08 11.53
C ALA A 85 -6.86 1.04 12.59
N ASP A 86 -8.05 0.76 13.13
CA ASP A 86 -8.72 1.61 14.12
C ASP A 86 -8.29 1.28 15.57
N GLU A 87 -7.44 0.27 15.76
CA GLU A 87 -6.94 -0.07 17.09
C GLU A 87 -5.96 0.99 17.58
N THR A 88 -6.19 1.50 18.80
CA THR A 88 -5.34 2.56 19.37
C THR A 88 -3.87 2.13 19.48
N ALA A 89 -3.61 0.83 19.69
CA ALA A 89 -2.27 0.26 19.73
C ALA A 89 -1.52 0.38 18.38
N GLN A 90 -2.25 0.43 17.27
CA GLN A 90 -1.69 0.47 15.91
C GLN A 90 -1.55 1.88 15.34
N ASN A 91 -2.04 2.91 16.04
CA ASN A 91 -2.01 4.31 15.60
C ASN A 91 -0.62 4.78 15.13
N GLU A 92 0.44 4.41 15.85
CA GLU A 92 1.81 4.81 15.47
C GLU A 92 2.28 4.06 14.21
N ILE A 93 1.92 2.79 14.06
CA ILE A 93 2.24 2.00 12.86
C ILE A 93 1.47 2.55 11.65
N VAL A 94 0.17 2.84 11.80
CA VAL A 94 -0.65 3.47 10.75
C VAL A 94 -0.04 4.80 10.31
N LYS A 95 0.35 5.68 11.24
CA LYS A 95 1.02 6.95 10.91
C LYS A 95 2.34 6.75 10.17
N GLN A 96 3.15 5.77 10.59
CA GLN A 96 4.43 5.47 9.93
C GLN A 96 4.22 4.95 8.50
N LEU A 97 3.32 3.98 8.33
CA LEU A 97 3.00 3.40 7.03
C LEU A 97 2.32 4.41 6.10
N SER A 98 1.45 5.27 6.62
CA SER A 98 0.86 6.39 5.88
C SER A 98 1.93 7.37 5.36
N LYS A 99 2.87 7.76 6.23
CA LYS A 99 4.03 8.59 5.80
C LYS A 99 4.86 7.89 4.72
N GLN A 100 5.11 6.59 4.87
CA GLN A 100 5.88 5.82 3.89
C GLN A 100 5.14 5.68 2.56
N LEU A 101 3.82 5.50 2.59
CA LEU A 101 2.94 5.47 1.43
C LEU A 101 2.93 6.82 0.70
N ALA A 102 2.79 7.93 1.43
CA ALA A 102 2.84 9.29 0.90
C ALA A 102 4.22 9.65 0.32
N ALA A 103 5.31 9.18 0.93
CA ALA A 103 6.67 9.34 0.41
C ALA A 103 6.89 8.58 -0.92
N GLY A 104 6.02 7.60 -1.22
CA GLY A 104 5.95 6.87 -2.49
C GLY A 104 7.08 5.87 -2.71
N TRP A 105 6.88 5.01 -3.73
CA TRP A 105 7.83 3.94 -4.08
C TRP A 105 9.25 4.44 -4.43
N LYS A 106 9.43 5.72 -4.74
CA LYS A 106 10.73 6.34 -5.06
C LYS A 106 11.67 6.33 -3.86
N ASN A 107 11.14 6.46 -2.64
CA ASN A 107 11.91 6.40 -1.39
C ASN A 107 12.06 4.97 -0.84
N ALA A 108 11.34 4.00 -1.40
CA ALA A 108 11.44 2.58 -1.02
C ALA A 108 12.37 1.77 -1.95
N LYS A 109 13.21 2.45 -2.73
CA LYS A 109 14.27 1.79 -3.50
C LYS A 109 15.32 1.24 -2.51
N PRO A 110 15.90 0.05 -2.77
CA PRO A 110 17.07 -0.39 -2.03
C PRO A 110 18.14 0.70 -2.08
N ASN A 111 18.79 0.97 -0.95
CA ASN A 111 20.00 1.78 -0.91
C ASN A 111 21.07 1.07 -1.73
N LEU A 112 21.21 1.42 -3.01
CA LEU A 112 22.27 0.93 -3.89
C LEU A 112 23.59 1.68 -3.66
N ASN A 113 23.95 1.95 -2.41
CA ASN A 113 25.25 2.54 -2.06
C ASN A 113 25.83 1.83 -0.84
N LYS A 114 26.55 0.73 -1.11
CA LYS A 114 27.73 0.36 -0.34
C LYS A 114 28.79 -0.11 -1.33
N SER A 115 29.65 0.83 -1.73
CA SER A 115 31.09 0.62 -1.77
C SER A 115 31.81 1.96 -1.75
#